data_AF-A0A1V4EAU5-F1
#
_entry.id   AF-A0A1V4EAU5-F1
#
_cell.length_a   1.000
_cell.length_b   1.000
_cell.length_c   1.000
_cell.angle_alpha   90.00
_cell.angle_beta   90.00
_cell.angle_gamma   90.00
#
_symmetry.space_group_name_H-M   'P 1'
#
loop_
_entity.id
_entity.type
_entity.pdbx_description
1 polymer ?
#
loop_
_entity_poly.entity_id
_entity_poly.type
_entity_poly.pdbx_seq_one_letter_code
_entity_poly.pdbx_strand_id
1 'polypeptide(L)' 'MAVELARLPRVRAAFAEGRLAAGVVEAICTATAQLNDEQVGVAEPILLELAGKAGPAEVAKA' A
#
# COMPACT_ATOMS: atom_id res chain seq x y z
N MET A 1 -2.76 8.52 8.05
CA MET A 1 -3.04 7.11 7.72
C MET A 1 -4.49 6.84 7.34
N ALA A 2 -5.49 7.08 8.21
CA ALA A 2 -6.88 6.65 7.94
C ALA A 2 -7.50 7.25 6.66
N VAL A 3 -7.24 8.53 6.37
CA VAL A 3 -7.71 9.20 5.14
C VAL A 3 -7.06 8.61 3.90
N GLU A 4 -5.73 8.43 3.90
CA GLU A 4 -5.02 7.82 2.77
C GLU A 4 -5.43 6.37 2.52
N LEU A 5 -5.59 5.57 3.58
CA LEU A 5 -6.04 4.19 3.43
C LEU A 5 -7.50 4.09 2.93
N ALA A 6 -8.33 5.11 3.17
CA ALA A 6 -9.68 5.16 2.63
C ALA A 6 -9.66 5.27 1.09
N ARG A 7 -8.67 6.00 0.54
CA ARG A 7 -8.44 6.20 -0.91
C ARG A 7 -7.82 4.99 -1.61
N LEU A 8 -7.38 4.00 -0.83
CA LEU A 8 -6.72 2.76 -1.29
C LEU A 8 -7.59 1.52 -0.98
N PRO A 9 -8.70 1.30 -1.71
CA PRO A 9 -9.65 0.23 -1.41
C PRO A 9 -9.06 -1.19 -1.51
N ARG A 10 -8.12 -1.45 -2.45
CA ARG A 10 -7.48 -2.76 -2.64
C ARG A 10 -6.45 -3.03 -1.55
N VAL A 11 -5.68 -2.02 -1.17
CA VAL A 11 -4.71 -2.11 -0.05
C VAL A 11 -5.45 -2.35 1.25
N ARG A 12 -6.55 -1.63 1.49
CA ARG A 12 -7.41 -1.83 2.66
C ARG A 12 -7.97 -3.24 2.72
N ALA A 13 -8.48 -3.77 1.60
CA ALA A 13 -8.97 -5.15 1.53
C ALA A 13 -7.86 -6.18 1.81
N ALA A 14 -6.70 -6.04 1.17
CA ALA A 14 -5.56 -6.93 1.38
C ALA A 14 -5.03 -6.90 2.83
N PHE A 15 -5.05 -5.73 3.48
CA PHE A 15 -4.71 -5.60 4.89
C PHE A 15 -5.74 -6.27 5.81
N ALA A 16 -7.04 -6.06 5.55
CA ALA A 16 -8.12 -6.70 6.33
C ALA A 16 -8.10 -8.23 6.20
N GLU A 17 -7.67 -8.76 5.05
CA GLU A 17 -7.47 -10.18 4.81
C GLU A 17 -6.15 -10.72 5.41
N GLY A 18 -5.34 -9.87 6.05
CA GLY A 18 -4.06 -10.26 6.65
C GLY A 18 -2.94 -10.54 5.63
N ARG A 19 -3.13 -10.16 4.35
CA ARG A 19 -2.14 -10.36 3.27
C ARG A 19 -1.05 -9.29 3.22
N LEU A 20 -1.23 -8.19 3.96
CA LEU A 20 -0.24 -7.11 4.07
C LEU A 20 0.14 -6.88 5.53
N ALA A 21 1.44 -6.67 5.78
CA ALA A 21 1.92 -6.20 7.06
C ALA A 21 1.61 -4.70 7.25
N ALA A 22 1.42 -4.26 8.49
CA ALA A 22 1.08 -2.86 8.80
C ALA A 22 2.13 -1.87 8.24
N GLY A 23 3.42 -2.20 8.31
CA GLY A 23 4.50 -1.37 7.76
C GLY A 23 4.46 -1.23 6.24
N VAL A 24 3.97 -2.25 5.52
CA VAL A 24 3.78 -2.17 4.06
C VAL A 24 2.61 -1.25 3.73
N VAL A 25 1.52 -1.32 4.50
CA VAL A 25 0.37 -0.41 4.34
C VAL A 25 0.77 1.04 4.60
N GLU A 26 1.58 1.27 5.64
CA GLU A 26 2.12 2.60 5.95
C GLU A 26 3.02 3.14 4.84
N ALA A 27 3.91 2.31 4.29
CA ALA A 27 4.77 2.70 3.17
C ALA A 27 3.96 3.07 1.92
N ILE A 28 2.92 2.28 1.58
CA ILE A 28 2.04 2.58 0.46
C ILE A 28 1.27 3.89 0.70
N CYS A 29 0.67 4.07 1.88
CA CYS A 29 -0.04 5.31 2.22
C CYS A 29 0.87 6.55 2.14
N THR A 30 2.13 6.40 2.55
CA THR A 30 3.13 7.48 2.47
C THR A 30 3.48 7.79 1.02
N ALA A 31 3.69 6.76 0.19
CA ALA A 31 4.01 6.93 -1.22
C ALA A 31 2.88 7.61 -2.02
N THR A 32 1.62 7.45 -1.60
CA THR A 32 0.45 8.02 -2.29
C THR A 32 -0.04 9.34 -1.70
N ALA A 33 0.50 9.79 -0.56
CA ALA A 33 -0.04 10.95 0.17
C ALA A 33 -0.06 12.27 -0.63
N GLN A 34 0.81 12.42 -1.62
CA GLN A 34 0.89 13.62 -2.47
C GLN A 34 0.19 13.44 -3.83
N LEU A 35 -0.40 12.26 -4.07
CA LEU A 35 -1.09 11.96 -5.32
C LEU A 35 -2.56 12.38 -5.22
N ASN A 36 -3.11 12.86 -6.35
CA ASN A 36 -4.56 13.07 -6.47
C ASN A 36 -5.28 11.73 -6.70
N ASP A 37 -6.62 11.71 -6.65
CA ASP A 37 -7.40 10.46 -6.70
C ASP A 37 -7.22 9.67 -8.01
N GLU A 38 -7.03 10.37 -9.14
CA GLU A 38 -6.76 9.72 -10.42
C GLU A 38 -5.40 9.02 -10.43
N GLN A 39 -4.36 9.70 -9.93
CA GLN A 39 -3.03 9.14 -9.76
C GLN A 39 -3.02 7.98 -8.76
N VAL A 40 -3.78 8.08 -7.67
CA VAL A 40 -3.94 7.00 -6.68
C VAL A 40 -4.56 5.76 -7.33
N GLY A 41 -5.59 5.93 -8.17
CA GLY A 41 -6.22 4.82 -8.88
C GLY A 41 -5.25 4.04 -9.80
N VAL A 42 -4.27 4.74 -10.37
CA VAL A 42 -3.20 4.12 -11.18
C VAL A 42 -2.10 3.51 -10.30
N ALA A 43 -1.67 4.23 -9.26
CA ALA A 43 -0.56 3.83 -8.41
C ALA A 43 -0.91 2.63 -7.51
N GLU A 44 -2.13 2.56 -6.99
CA GLU A 44 -2.56 1.53 -6.04
C GLU A 44 -2.28 0.09 -6.52
N PRO A 45 -2.76 -0.36 -7.71
CA PRO A 45 -2.48 -1.72 -8.16
C PRO A 45 -0.99 -2.02 -8.34
N ILE A 46 -0.22 -1.05 -8.82
CA ILE A 46 1.23 -1.20 -9.06
C ILE A 46 1.95 -1.38 -7.73
N LEU A 47 1.68 -0.50 -6.76
CA LEU A 47 2.28 -0.57 -5.43
C LEU A 47 1.87 -1.84 -4.69
N LEU A 48 0.62 -2.29 -4.85
CA LEU A 48 0.14 -3.54 -4.27
C LEU A 48 0.82 -4.77 -4.90
N GLU A 49 1.02 -4.78 -6.21
CA GLU A 49 1.74 -5.84 -6.90
C GLU A 49 3.22 -5.89 -6.48
N LEU A 50 3.87 -4.72 -6.37
CA LEU A 50 5.25 -4.62 -5.89
C LEU A 50 5.37 -5.10 -4.44
N ALA A 51 4.43 -4.73 -3.57
CA ALA A 51 4.37 -5.22 -2.19
C ALA A 51 4.18 -6.74 -2.10
N GLY A 52 3.43 -7.35 -3.03
CA GLY A 52 3.27 -8.80 -3.11
C GLY A 52 4.52 -9.53 -3.62
N LYS A 53 5.39 -8.85 -4.37
CA LYS A 53 6.66 -9.38 -4.89
C LYS A 53 7.83 -9.15 -3.94
N ALA A 54 7.77 -8.12 -3.09
CA ALA A 54 8.74 -7.85 -2.05
C ALA A 54 8.61 -8.92 -0.95
N GLY A 55 9.40 -9.99 -1.07
CA GLY A 55 9.46 -11.02 -0.04
C GLY A 55 9.93 -10.45 1.32
N PRO A 56 9.67 -11.16 2.43
CA PRO A 56 10.01 -10.73 3.80
C PRO A 56 11.46 -10.26 4.02
N ALA A 57 12.38 -10.66 3.15
CA ALA A 57 13.80 -10.31 3.20
C ALA A 57 14.12 -8.84 2.86
N GLU A 58 13.28 -8.14 2.08
CA GLU A 58 13.52 -6.74 1.68
C GLU A 58 12.96 -5.73 2.70
N VAL A 59 11.92 -6.11 3.46
CA VAL A 59 11.29 -5.24 4.49
C VAL A 59 12.11 -5.15 5.77
N ALA A 60 12.97 -6.13 6.06
CA ALA A 60 13.77 -6.17 7.29
C ALA A 60 15.03 -5.28 7.26
N LYS A 61 15.29 -4.57 6.14
CA LYS A 61 16.53 -3.82 5.94
C LYS A 61 16.35 -2.29 5.85
N ALA A 62 15.12 -1.80 6.06
CA ALA A 62 14.80 -0.38 6.11
C ALA A 62 14.90 0.18 7.53
#